data_AF-A0A3N4ZPE8-F1
#
_entry.id   AF-A0A3N4ZPE8-F1
#
_cell.length_a   1.000
_cell.length_b   1.000
_cell.length_c   1.000
_cell.angle_alpha   90.00
_cell.angle_beta   90.00
_cell.angle_gamma   90.00
#
_symmetry.space_group_name_H-M   'P 1'
#
loop_
_entity.id
_entity.type
_entity.pdbx_description
1 polymer ?
#
loop_
_entity_poly.entity_id
_entity_poly.type
_entity_poly.pdbx_seq_one_letter_code
_entity_poly.pdbx_strand_id
1 'polypeptide(L)'
;MSQRYAIRYTSAAEDALRAIKRKNWRAFDQVKASIAKQAGETRPKTEVRVSHYRVKLAVEGDKLVVREIAVEVRRYVIKYRRKAEDQIKEIRKGDWRIADQIDAAIKKLADNPRPHGVKKMAGSQFEYRIAVKDYRVVYEIDDDELRALFTWPVGRTRG
;
A
#
# COMPACT_ATOMS: atom_id res chain seq x y z
N MET A 1 29.48 -8.80 -18.87
CA MET A 1 28.19 -9.04 -19.57
C MET A 1 27.16 -9.40 -18.51
N SER A 2 26.07 -8.62 -18.36
CA SER A 2 25.00 -8.94 -17.40
C SER A 2 24.20 -10.11 -17.95
N GLN A 3 24.21 -11.25 -17.25
CA GLN A 3 23.40 -12.40 -17.63
C GLN A 3 21.93 -12.06 -17.37
N ARG A 4 21.11 -12.10 -18.41
CA ARG A 4 19.66 -11.88 -18.30
C ARG A 4 18.96 -13.23 -18.13
N TYR A 5 18.31 -13.41 -16.98
CA TYR A 5 17.54 -14.61 -16.68
C TYR A 5 16.13 -14.50 -17.28
N ALA A 6 15.62 -15.58 -17.85
CA ALA A 6 14.20 -15.67 -18.19
C ALA A 6 13.37 -15.82 -16.90
N ILE A 7 12.25 -15.11 -16.77
CA ILE A 7 11.44 -15.17 -15.55
C ILE A 7 10.43 -16.32 -15.66
N ARG A 8 10.36 -17.15 -14.61
CA ARG A 8 9.33 -18.17 -14.44
C ARG A 8 8.59 -17.96 -13.11
N TYR A 9 7.28 -18.11 -13.12
CA TYR A 9 6.46 -18.06 -11.91
C TYR A 9 5.98 -19.47 -11.55
N THR A 10 5.98 -19.81 -10.25
CA THR A 10 5.22 -20.96 -9.76
C THR A 10 3.72 -20.62 -9.73
N SER A 11 2.86 -21.64 -9.68
CA SER A 11 1.40 -21.43 -9.54
C SER A 11 1.07 -20.58 -8.31
N ALA A 12 1.73 -20.84 -7.18
CA ALA A 12 1.56 -20.05 -5.96
C ALA A 12 1.93 -18.56 -6.15
N ALA A 13 3.04 -18.29 -6.85
CA ALA A 13 3.44 -16.91 -7.16
C ALA A 13 2.48 -16.24 -8.16
N GLU A 14 1.96 -16.97 -9.15
CA GLU A 14 0.94 -16.45 -10.06
C GLU A 14 -0.35 -16.07 -9.34
N ASP A 15 -0.85 -16.95 -8.47
CA ASP A 15 -2.06 -16.71 -7.70
C ASP A 15 -1.90 -15.52 -6.75
N ALA A 16 -0.73 -15.40 -6.11
CA ALA A 16 -0.38 -14.23 -5.34
C ALA A 16 -0.39 -12.96 -6.20
N LEU A 17 0.23 -12.95 -7.39
CA LEU A 17 0.19 -11.80 -8.30
C LEU A 17 -1.24 -11.43 -8.73
N ARG A 18 -2.09 -12.42 -9.04
CA ARG A 18 -3.51 -12.19 -9.35
C ARG A 18 -4.25 -11.58 -8.17
N ALA A 19 -3.98 -12.04 -6.95
CA ALA A 19 -4.56 -11.46 -5.74
C ALA A 19 -4.11 -10.01 -5.52
N ILE A 20 -2.81 -9.72 -5.71
CA ILE A 20 -2.26 -8.36 -5.61
C ILE A 20 -2.89 -7.46 -6.67
N LYS A 21 -2.92 -7.88 -7.94
CA LYS A 21 -3.50 -7.11 -9.04
C LYS A 21 -4.96 -6.73 -8.77
N ARG A 22 -5.76 -7.65 -8.23
CA ARG A 22 -7.16 -7.40 -7.87
C ARG A 22 -7.31 -6.40 -6.73
N LYS A 23 -6.44 -6.46 -5.72
CA LYS A 23 -6.55 -5.63 -4.50
C LYS A 23 -5.86 -4.26 -4.63
N ASN A 24 -4.72 -4.21 -5.33
CA ASN A 24 -3.85 -3.05 -5.45
C ASN A 24 -2.96 -3.16 -6.71
N TRP A 25 -3.41 -2.59 -7.83
CA TRP A 25 -2.70 -2.64 -9.12
C TRP A 25 -1.30 -1.99 -9.07
N ARG A 26 -1.13 -0.93 -8.27
CA ARG A 26 0.19 -0.27 -8.13
C ARG A 26 1.20 -1.16 -7.42
N ALA A 27 0.76 -1.87 -6.39
CA ALA A 27 1.62 -2.86 -5.73
C ALA A 27 2.02 -3.98 -6.70
N PHE A 28 1.09 -4.43 -7.55
CA PHE A 28 1.38 -5.41 -8.59
C PHE A 28 2.49 -4.91 -9.53
N ASP A 29 2.40 -3.66 -10.01
CA ASP A 29 3.42 -3.09 -10.89
C ASP A 29 4.78 -2.97 -10.22
N GLN A 30 4.82 -2.55 -8.95
CA GLN A 30 6.06 -2.45 -8.18
C GLN A 30 6.72 -3.83 -7.99
N VAL A 31 5.94 -4.85 -7.66
CA VAL A 31 6.42 -6.23 -7.49
C VAL A 31 6.95 -6.76 -8.83
N LYS A 32 6.20 -6.59 -9.92
CA LYS A 32 6.63 -6.99 -11.28
C LYS A 32 7.93 -6.30 -11.69
N ALA A 33 8.04 -4.99 -11.47
CA ALA A 33 9.23 -4.22 -11.80
C ALA A 33 10.46 -4.67 -11.00
N SER A 34 10.28 -4.97 -9.72
CA SER A 34 11.37 -5.45 -8.86
C SER A 34 11.89 -6.83 -9.28
N ILE A 35 10.99 -7.76 -9.64
CA ILE A 35 11.37 -9.07 -10.19
C ILE A 35 12.12 -8.91 -11.52
N ALA A 36 11.62 -8.04 -12.40
CA ALA A 36 12.26 -7.76 -13.69
C ALA A 36 13.66 -7.16 -13.51
N LYS A 37 13.86 -6.30 -12.50
CA LYS A 37 15.18 -5.79 -12.15
C LYS A 37 16.12 -6.94 -11.77
N GLN A 38 15.70 -7.84 -10.88
CA GLN A 38 16.53 -8.98 -10.48
C GLN A 38 16.91 -9.90 -11.64
N ALA A 39 16.04 -10.05 -12.63
CA ALA A 39 16.32 -10.86 -13.81
C ALA A 39 17.48 -10.30 -14.66
N GLY A 40 17.82 -9.01 -14.53
CA GLY A 40 18.96 -8.40 -15.20
C GLY A 40 20.24 -8.34 -14.37
N GLU A 41 20.19 -8.73 -13.10
CA GLU A 41 21.33 -8.69 -12.19
C GLU A 41 22.21 -9.91 -12.40
N THR A 42 23.55 -9.73 -12.43
CA THR A 42 24.50 -10.85 -12.55
C THR A 42 24.35 -11.86 -11.41
N ARG A 43 23.99 -11.39 -10.20
CA ARG A 43 23.74 -12.22 -9.02
C ARG A 43 22.41 -11.83 -8.38
N PRO A 44 21.28 -12.42 -8.82
CA PRO A 44 19.97 -12.14 -8.27
C PRO A 44 19.91 -12.46 -6.78
N LYS A 45 19.22 -11.62 -6.02
CA LYS A 45 18.91 -11.92 -4.61
C LYS A 45 17.90 -13.07 -4.54
N THR A 46 18.05 -13.94 -3.55
CA THR A 46 17.11 -15.03 -3.28
C THR A 46 15.85 -14.54 -2.54
N GLU A 47 15.91 -13.34 -1.97
CA GLU A 47 14.77 -12.66 -1.38
C GLU A 47 14.80 -11.17 -1.74
N VAL A 48 13.66 -10.64 -2.15
CA VAL A 48 13.48 -9.22 -2.42
C VAL A 48 12.27 -8.73 -1.66
N ARG A 49 12.43 -7.59 -0.98
CA ARG A 49 11.32 -6.87 -0.35
C ARG A 49 10.85 -5.77 -1.28
N VAL A 50 9.53 -5.68 -1.45
CA VAL A 50 8.86 -4.66 -2.25
C VAL A 50 7.65 -4.17 -1.46
N SER A 51 7.77 -2.99 -0.84
CA SER A 51 6.77 -2.53 0.14
C SER A 51 6.55 -3.62 1.20
N HIS A 52 5.31 -4.04 1.43
CA HIS A 52 4.93 -5.10 2.36
C HIS A 52 4.91 -6.51 1.72
N TYR A 53 5.51 -6.68 0.53
CA TYR A 53 5.63 -7.98 -0.12
C TYR A 53 7.06 -8.50 -0.02
N ARG A 54 7.16 -9.77 0.34
CA ARG A 54 8.39 -10.54 0.28
C ARG A 54 8.32 -11.48 -0.91
N VAL A 55 9.28 -11.36 -1.80
CA VAL A 55 9.39 -12.17 -3.01
C VAL A 55 10.55 -13.13 -2.84
N LYS A 56 10.26 -14.43 -2.80
CA LYS A 56 11.27 -15.49 -2.78
C LYS A 56 11.62 -15.88 -4.21
N LEU A 57 12.91 -15.83 -4.50
CA LEU A 57 13.49 -16.08 -5.82
C LEU A 57 14.49 -17.24 -5.73
N ALA A 58 14.60 -17.99 -6.81
CA ALA A 58 15.64 -18.99 -7.02
C ALA A 58 16.19 -18.88 -8.44
N VAL A 59 17.46 -19.20 -8.64
CA VAL A 59 18.04 -19.34 -9.97
C VAL A 59 18.05 -20.82 -10.33
N GLU A 60 17.43 -21.17 -11.45
CA GLU A 60 17.41 -22.52 -12.02
C GLU A 60 17.93 -22.46 -13.46
N GLY A 61 19.20 -22.81 -13.65
CA GLY A 61 19.84 -22.69 -14.97
C GLY A 61 19.84 -21.25 -15.47
N ASP A 62 19.18 -21.01 -16.60
CA ASP A 62 19.00 -19.70 -17.23
C ASP A 62 17.76 -18.93 -16.76
N LYS A 63 17.05 -19.46 -15.74
CA LYS A 63 15.78 -18.89 -15.27
C LYS A 63 15.86 -18.34 -13.86
N LEU A 64 15.22 -17.20 -13.66
CA LEU A 64 14.87 -16.68 -12.35
C LEU A 64 13.45 -17.13 -12.02
N VAL A 65 13.33 -18.04 -11.06
CA VAL A 65 12.07 -18.61 -10.63
C VAL A 65 11.54 -17.86 -9.41
N VAL A 66 10.36 -17.26 -9.57
CA VAL A 66 9.60 -16.67 -8.48
C VAL A 66 8.83 -17.78 -7.78
N ARG A 67 9.25 -18.13 -6.57
CA ARG A 67 8.70 -19.26 -5.81
C ARG A 67 7.47 -18.87 -5.02
N GLU A 68 7.54 -17.73 -4.36
CA GLU A 68 6.53 -17.26 -3.43
C GLU A 68 6.50 -15.73 -3.44
N ILE A 69 5.31 -15.16 -3.36
CA ILE A 69 5.10 -13.75 -3.06
C ILE A 69 4.18 -13.70 -1.85
N ALA A 70 4.77 -13.47 -0.68
CA ALA A 70 4.06 -13.38 0.57
C ALA A 70 3.85 -11.93 0.96
N VAL A 71 2.70 -11.62 1.56
CA VAL A 71 2.55 -10.36 2.30
C VAL A 71 3.31 -10.54 3.60
N GLU A 72 4.38 -9.79 3.78
CA GLU A 72 4.99 -9.62 5.09
C GLU A 72 4.20 -8.51 5.78
N VAL A 73 3.28 -8.90 6.66
CA VAL A 73 2.43 -7.93 7.38
C VAL A 73 3.32 -7.10 8.29
N ARG A 74 3.80 -5.97 7.76
CA ARG A 74 4.10 -4.81 8.57
C ARG A 74 2.84 -3.97 8.57
N ARG A 75 2.12 -3.98 9.69
CA ARG A 75 1.09 -2.99 9.92
C ARG A 75 1.77 -1.63 9.93
N TYR A 76 1.34 -0.74 9.05
CA TYR A 76 1.79 0.64 9.15
C TYR A 76 1.41 1.16 10.52
N VAL A 77 2.37 1.76 11.22
CA VAL A 77 2.07 2.44 12.47
C VAL A 77 1.26 3.69 12.10
N ILE A 78 0.02 3.73 12.58
CA ILE A 78 -0.83 4.89 12.40
C ILE A 78 -0.41 5.94 13.42
N LYS A 79 0.04 7.09 12.92
CA LYS A 79 0.23 8.30 13.71
C LYS A 79 -0.81 9.32 13.29
N TYR A 80 -1.63 9.75 14.25
CA TYR A 80 -2.56 10.84 14.02
C TYR A 80 -1.80 12.16 14.22
N ARG A 81 -1.96 13.11 13.29
CA ARG A 81 -1.60 14.50 13.60
C ARG A 81 -2.60 15.04 14.61
N ARG A 82 -2.16 15.91 15.53
CA ARG A 82 -3.00 16.54 16.56
C ARG A 82 -4.32 17.09 15.99
N LYS A 83 -4.27 17.76 14.84
CA LYS A 83 -5.45 18.28 14.13
C LYS A 83 -6.45 17.18 13.73
N ALA A 84 -5.97 16.02 13.29
CA ALA A 84 -6.82 14.89 12.95
C ALA A 84 -7.48 14.29 14.19
N GLU A 85 -6.74 14.17 15.32
CA GLU A 85 -7.30 13.70 16.59
C GLU A 85 -8.39 14.64 17.10
N ASP A 86 -8.11 15.94 17.13
CA ASP A 86 -9.07 16.95 17.59
C ASP A 86 -10.34 16.92 16.74
N GLN A 87 -10.19 16.77 15.43
CA GLN A 87 -11.33 16.70 14.52
C GLN A 87 -12.17 15.42 14.71
N ILE A 88 -11.53 14.26 14.92
CA ILE A 88 -12.26 13.02 15.22
C ILE A 88 -12.99 13.14 16.56
N LYS A 89 -12.39 13.80 17.56
CA LYS A 89 -13.06 14.10 18.84
C LYS A 89 -14.28 14.99 18.65
N GLU A 90 -14.18 16.05 17.84
CA GLU A 90 -15.31 16.94 17.54
C GLU A 90 -16.43 16.20 16.79
N ILE A 91 -16.09 15.36 15.81
CA ILE A 91 -17.08 14.52 15.11
C ILE A 91 -17.75 13.58 16.11
N ARG A 92 -16.98 12.95 17.00
CA ARG A 92 -17.52 12.01 18.00
C ARG A 92 -18.51 12.67 18.96
N LYS A 93 -18.34 13.95 19.29
CA LYS A 93 -19.30 14.71 20.12
C LYS A 93 -20.65 14.89 19.43
N GLY A 94 -20.67 15.05 18.11
CA GLY A 94 -21.90 15.21 17.33
C GLY A 94 -22.52 13.88 16.89
N ASP A 95 -21.71 13.01 16.29
CA ASP A 95 -22.10 11.67 15.84
C ASP A 95 -20.96 10.66 16.09
N TRP A 96 -21.11 9.92 17.19
CA TRP A 96 -20.13 8.90 17.57
C TRP A 96 -20.02 7.75 16.57
N ARG A 97 -21.11 7.42 15.84
CA ARG A 97 -21.11 6.31 14.88
C ARG A 97 -20.27 6.66 13.66
N ILE A 98 -20.36 7.90 13.20
CA ILE A 98 -19.52 8.39 12.10
C ILE A 98 -18.05 8.42 12.55
N ALA A 99 -17.76 8.89 13.76
CA ALA A 99 -16.39 8.88 14.29
C ALA A 99 -15.78 7.47 14.34
N ASP A 100 -16.55 6.48 14.79
CA ASP A 100 -16.11 5.07 14.82
C ASP A 100 -15.91 4.49 13.41
N GLN A 101 -16.75 4.86 12.44
CA GLN A 101 -16.56 4.47 11.04
C GLN A 101 -15.28 5.07 10.44
N ILE A 102 -14.99 6.33 10.75
CA ILE A 102 -13.75 7.00 10.34
C ILE A 102 -12.54 6.31 10.97
N ASP A 103 -12.57 6.04 12.27
CA ASP A 103 -11.48 5.38 12.98
C ASP A 103 -11.24 3.95 12.46
N ALA A 104 -12.31 3.18 12.21
CA ALA A 104 -12.22 1.86 11.60
C ALA A 104 -11.64 1.93 10.17
N ALA A 105 -12.00 2.93 9.38
CA ALA A 105 -11.44 3.13 8.05
C ALA A 105 -9.94 3.47 8.11
N ILE A 106 -9.53 4.34 9.04
CA ILE A 106 -8.11 4.67 9.28
C ILE A 106 -7.33 3.43 9.71
N LYS A 107 -7.85 2.65 10.66
CA LYS A 107 -7.23 1.38 11.12
C LYS A 107 -7.01 0.39 9.98
N LYS A 108 -7.94 0.28 9.03
CA LYS A 108 -7.78 -0.57 7.84
C LYS A 108 -6.67 -0.10 6.90
N LEU A 109 -6.30 1.18 6.92
CA LEU A 109 -5.16 1.69 6.15
C LEU A 109 -3.83 1.14 6.68
N ALA A 110 -3.75 0.71 7.94
CA ALA A 110 -2.54 0.05 8.46
C ALA A 110 -2.23 -1.25 7.70
N ASP A 111 -3.26 -1.97 7.30
CA ASP A 111 -3.17 -3.27 6.62
C ASP A 111 -3.08 -3.10 5.09
N ASN A 112 -3.77 -2.09 4.54
CA ASN A 112 -3.70 -1.75 3.13
C ASN A 112 -3.72 -0.22 2.98
N PRO A 113 -2.54 0.43 2.89
CA PRO A 113 -2.46 1.89 2.85
C PRO A 113 -2.96 2.46 1.53
N ARG A 114 -3.25 1.65 0.50
CA ARG A 114 -3.77 2.12 -0.79
C ARG A 114 -4.94 1.24 -1.22
N PRO A 115 -6.08 1.30 -0.48
CA PRO A 115 -7.24 0.51 -0.81
C PRO A 115 -7.89 1.01 -2.10
N HIS A 116 -8.74 0.17 -2.70
CA HIS A 116 -9.51 0.56 -3.88
C HIS A 116 -10.33 1.83 -3.61
N GLY A 117 -10.34 2.77 -4.56
CA GLY A 117 -11.03 4.06 -4.41
C GLY A 117 -10.20 5.18 -3.77
N VAL A 118 -8.96 4.91 -3.35
CA VAL A 118 -8.02 5.96 -2.93
C VAL A 118 -7.72 6.92 -4.08
N LYS A 119 -7.68 8.23 -3.78
CA LYS A 119 -7.23 9.25 -4.74
C LYS A 119 -5.96 9.91 -4.24
N LYS A 120 -4.94 10.02 -5.10
CA LYS A 120 -3.75 10.84 -4.81
C LYS A 120 -4.14 12.32 -4.87
N MET A 121 -3.64 13.14 -3.95
CA MET A 121 -3.86 14.58 -4.01
C MET A 121 -2.94 15.23 -5.05
N ALA A 122 -3.47 16.18 -5.81
CA ALA A 122 -2.70 16.97 -6.76
C ALA A 122 -1.77 17.93 -6.00
N GLY A 123 -0.53 18.09 -6.48
CA GLY A 123 0.46 18.97 -5.84
C GLY A 123 1.24 18.37 -4.66
N SER A 124 0.93 17.13 -4.24
CA SER A 124 1.66 16.43 -3.18
C SER A 124 2.24 15.09 -3.66
N GLN A 125 3.46 14.77 -3.22
CA GLN A 125 4.12 13.51 -3.60
C GLN A 125 3.56 12.31 -2.83
N PHE A 126 3.14 12.52 -1.59
CA PHE A 126 2.85 11.44 -0.64
C PHE A 126 1.44 11.49 -0.02
N GLU A 127 0.61 12.49 -0.35
CA GLU A 127 -0.74 12.60 0.18
C GLU A 127 -1.78 11.85 -0.64
N TYR A 128 -2.65 11.13 0.08
CA TYR A 128 -3.74 10.33 -0.43
C TYR A 128 -5.03 10.65 0.33
N ARG A 129 -6.18 10.39 -0.30
CA ARG A 129 -7.49 10.53 0.33
C ARG A 129 -8.39 9.33 0.09
N ILE A 130 -9.18 8.99 1.11
CA ILE A 130 -10.32 8.06 1.03
C ILE A 130 -11.61 8.77 1.46
N ALA A 131 -12.74 8.34 0.92
CA ALA A 131 -14.05 8.80 1.34
C ALA A 131 -14.64 7.84 2.37
N VAL A 132 -15.16 8.38 3.47
CA VAL A 132 -15.87 7.64 4.53
C VAL A 132 -17.17 8.40 4.79
N LYS A 133 -18.28 7.93 4.21
CA LYS A 133 -19.56 8.64 4.22
C LYS A 133 -19.39 10.09 3.73
N ASP A 134 -19.86 11.05 4.50
CA ASP A 134 -19.78 12.48 4.24
C ASP A 134 -18.44 13.08 4.70
N TYR A 135 -17.42 12.27 4.98
CA TYR A 135 -16.10 12.72 5.39
C TYR A 135 -15.02 12.22 4.42
N ARG A 136 -13.95 13.00 4.30
CA ARG A 136 -12.76 12.66 3.52
C ARG A 136 -11.58 12.55 4.45
N VAL A 137 -10.98 11.37 4.56
CA VAL A 137 -9.75 11.17 5.33
C VAL A 137 -8.57 11.36 4.40
N VAL A 138 -7.66 12.25 4.75
CA VAL A 138 -6.40 12.47 4.05
C VAL A 138 -5.25 11.97 4.91
N TYR A 139 -4.31 11.30 4.27
CA TYR A 139 -3.19 10.65 4.93
C TYR A 139 -1.95 10.63 4.02
N GLU A 140 -0.78 10.55 4.64
CA GLU A 140 0.52 10.36 4.02
C GLU A 140 1.02 8.94 4.28
N ILE A 141 1.76 8.40 3.32
CA ILE A 141 2.49 7.14 3.46
C ILE A 141 3.97 7.47 3.37
N ASP A 142 4.73 7.21 4.43
CA ASP A 142 6.16 7.47 4.55
C ASP A 142 6.87 6.18 4.98
N ASP A 143 7.59 5.53 4.07
CA ASP A 143 8.18 4.19 4.22
C ASP A 143 7.22 3.13 4.81
N ASP A 144 7.31 2.92 6.13
CA ASP A 144 6.52 1.97 6.96
C ASP A 144 5.56 2.70 7.95
N GLU A 145 5.48 4.03 7.92
CA GLU A 145 4.59 4.85 8.74
C GLU A 145 3.42 5.43 7.93
N LEU A 146 2.21 5.37 8.50
CA LEU A 146 1.04 6.03 7.94
C LEU A 146 0.65 7.20 8.83
N ARG A 147 0.71 8.41 8.27
CA ARG A 147 0.37 9.64 8.99
C ARG A 147 -1.00 10.12 8.56
N ALA A 148 -1.99 10.01 9.43
CA ALA A 148 -3.32 10.56 9.19
C ALA A 148 -3.28 12.09 9.37
N LEU A 149 -3.60 12.83 8.31
CA LEU A 149 -3.42 14.28 8.24
C LEU A 149 -4.66 15.08 8.64
N PHE A 150 -5.80 14.77 8.04
CA PHE A 150 -7.05 15.51 8.30
C PHE A 150 -8.28 14.72 7.85
N THR A 151 -9.43 15.03 8.46
CA THR A 151 -10.73 14.62 7.92
C THR A 151 -11.44 15.85 7.35
N TRP A 152 -12.34 15.74 6.38
CA TRP A 152 -13.05 16.91 5.85
C TRP A 152 -14.49 16.57 5.48
N PRO A 153 -15.50 17.33 5.95
CA PRO A 153 -16.88 17.11 5.55
C PRO A 153 -17.07 17.40 4.06
N VAL A 154 -17.79 16.53 3.37
CA VAL A 154 -18.11 16.63 1.95
C VAL A 154 -19.08 17.81 1.77
N GLY A 155 -18.55 19.00 1.48
CA GLY A 155 -19.37 20.19 1.20
C GLY A 155 -18.69 21.55 1.34
N ARG A 156 -17.56 21.66 2.06
CA ARG A 156 -16.77 22.91 2.05
C ARG A 156 -15.63 22.79 1.03
N THR A 157 -15.62 23.62 0.00
CA THR A 157 -14.47 23.71 -0.90
C THR A 157 -13.34 24.42 -0.16
N ARG A 158 -12.08 24.04 -0.42
CA ARG A 158 -10.93 24.85 -0.03
C ARG A 158 -10.96 26.08 -0.96
N GLY A 159 -11.29 27.25 -0.42
CA GLY A 159 -10.85 28.51 -1.03
C GLY A 159 -9.34 28.60 -0.98
#